data_AF-A0A925TJS2-F1
#
_entry.id   AF-A0A925TJS2-F1
#
_cell.length_a   1.000
_cell.length_b   1.000
_cell.length_c   1.000
_cell.angle_alpha   90.00
_cell.angle_beta   90.00
_cell.angle_gamma   90.00
#
_symmetry.space_group_name_H-M   'P 1'
#
loop_
_entity.id
_entity.type
_entity.pdbx_description
1 polymer ?
#
loop_
_entity_poly.entity_id
_entity_poly.type
_entity_poly.pdbx_seq_one_letter_code
_entity_poly.pdbx_strand_id
1 'polypeptide(L)' 'PGEIQVNGAAARLVTPGDLAIIIAYCRLPEDKIAGHQPRVVLLGPGNQITGTHEHHMHAP' A
#
# COMPACT_ATOMS: atom_id res chain seq x y z
N PRO A 1 -7.06 -17.23 1.71
CA PRO A 1 -6.26 -16.45 0.73
C PRO A 1 -6.71 -14.99 0.74
N GLY A 2 -5.80 -14.01 0.74
CA GLY A 2 -6.16 -12.58 0.83
C GLY A 2 -6.44 -12.07 2.26
N GLU A 3 -5.92 -12.71 3.30
CA GLU A 3 -6.16 -12.30 4.68
C GLU A 3 -5.35 -11.04 5.04
N ILE A 4 -6.01 -10.07 5.67
CA ILE A 4 -5.39 -8.89 6.28
C ILE A 4 -5.82 -8.88 7.75
N GLN A 5 -4.85 -8.95 8.65
CA GLN A 5 -5.10 -8.99 10.09
C GLN A 5 -4.28 -7.91 10.80
N VAL A 6 -4.97 -7.07 11.57
CA VAL A 6 -4.35 -6.11 12.47
C VAL A 6 -4.32 -6.70 13.87
N ASN A 7 -3.14 -6.70 14.49
CA ASN A 7 -2.86 -7.44 15.72
C ASN A 7 -2.53 -6.52 16.91
N GLY A 8 -2.67 -7.07 18.11
CA GLY A 8 -2.21 -6.46 19.35
C GLY A 8 -2.90 -5.13 19.67
N ALA A 9 -2.12 -4.11 20.05
CA ALA A 9 -2.67 -2.82 20.43
C ALA A 9 -3.46 -2.13 19.29
N ALA A 10 -3.00 -2.29 18.05
CA ALA A 10 -3.61 -1.68 16.88
C ALA A 10 -4.98 -2.26 16.53
N ALA A 11 -5.29 -3.49 16.97
CA ALA A 11 -6.61 -4.10 16.74
C ALA A 11 -7.76 -3.33 17.41
N ARG A 12 -7.46 -2.45 18.38
CA ARG A 12 -8.46 -1.57 19.03
C ARG A 12 -8.86 -0.38 18.15
N LEU A 13 -8.15 -0.14 17.05
CA LEU A 13 -8.31 1.03 16.19
C LEU A 13 -9.08 0.74 14.90
N VAL A 14 -9.42 -0.53 14.65
CA VAL A 14 -10.06 -0.99 13.40
C VAL A 14 -11.04 -2.12 13.69
N THR A 15 -11.98 -2.33 12.78
CA THR A 15 -12.95 -3.44 12.80
C THR A 15 -12.83 -4.26 11.50
N PRO A 16 -13.05 -5.59 11.53
CA PRO A 16 -13.18 -6.36 10.29
C PRO A 16 -14.22 -5.75 9.35
N GLY A 17 -13.81 -5.46 8.12
CA GLY A 17 -14.63 -4.79 7.11
C GLY A 17 -14.23 -3.34 6.83
N ASP A 18 -13.40 -2.72 7.68
CA ASP A 18 -12.84 -1.40 7.39
C ASP A 18 -11.97 -1.44 6.13
N LEU A 19 -12.06 -0.39 5.31
CA LEU A 19 -11.14 -0.16 4.21
C LEU A 19 -9.83 0.42 4.76
N ALA A 20 -8.71 -0.16 4.35
CA ALA A 20 -7.38 0.27 4.76
C ALA A 20 -6.46 0.51 3.57
N ILE A 21 -5.52 1.44 3.72
CA ILE A 21 -4.39 1.63 2.82
C ILE A 21 -3.13 1.23 3.58
N ILE A 22 -2.35 0.28 3.04
CA ILE A 22 -1.08 -0.16 3.61
C ILE A 22 0.06 0.49 2.80
N ILE A 23 0.93 1.25 3.47
CA ILE A 23 2.03 1.97 2.83
C ILE A 23 3.36 1.51 3.41
N ALA A 24 4.31 1.20 2.54
CA ALA A 24 5.71 0.98 2.89
C ALA A 24 6.55 2.14 2.36
N TYR A 25 7.36 2.73 3.24
CA TYR A 25 8.24 3.84 2.90
C TYR A 25 9.69 3.38 2.79
N CYS A 26 10.45 4.03 1.93
CA CYS A 26 11.90 3.87 1.84
C CYS A 26 12.58 5.24 1.84
N ARG A 27 13.87 5.26 2.18
CA ARG A 27 14.71 6.45 2.01
C ARG A 27 15.38 6.36 0.65
N LEU A 28 15.37 7.47 -0.07
CA LEU A 28 16.01 7.59 -1.36
C LEU A 28 16.96 8.78 -1.34
N PRO A 29 18.16 8.65 -1.92
CA PRO A 29 18.95 9.79 -2.32
C PRO A 29 18.15 10.71 -3.25
N GLU A 30 18.37 12.02 -3.16
CA GLU A 30 17.61 13.03 -3.91
C GLU A 30 17.66 12.78 -5.43
N ASP A 31 18.82 12.38 -5.95
CA ASP A 31 19.03 12.05 -7.38
C ASP A 31 18.26 10.80 -7.84
N LYS A 32 17.72 10.00 -6.92
CA LYS A 32 16.91 8.81 -7.21
C LYS A 32 15.41 9.04 -7.10
N ILE A 33 14.97 10.19 -6.58
CA ILE A 33 13.53 10.47 -6.37
C ILE A 33 12.78 10.48 -7.70
N ALA A 34 13.28 11.21 -8.71
CA ALA A 34 12.61 11.34 -10.00
C ALA A 34 12.49 10.00 -10.76
N GLY A 35 13.43 9.09 -10.55
CA GLY A 35 13.43 7.75 -11.16
C GLY A 35 12.69 6.69 -10.34
N HIS A 36 12.23 7.02 -9.13
CA HIS A 36 11.56 6.04 -8.28
C HIS A 36 10.19 5.67 -8.84
N GLN A 37 9.93 4.36 -8.90
CA GLN A 37 8.69 3.79 -9.36
C GLN A 37 8.06 2.97 -8.22
N PRO A 38 7.27 3.59 -7.32
CA PRO A 38 6.53 2.85 -6.32
C PRO A 38 5.59 1.85 -6.98
N ARG A 39 5.51 0.66 -6.37
CA ARG A 39 4.54 -0.36 -6.74
C ARG A 39 3.23 -0.12 -6.01
N VAL A 40 2.15 0.01 -6.78
CA VAL A 40 0.79 0.13 -6.28
C VAL A 40 0.03 -1.16 -6.61
N VAL A 41 -0.59 -1.76 -5.59
CA VAL A 41 -1.43 -2.96 -5.75
C VAL A 41 -2.87 -2.56 -5.45
N LEU A 42 -3.76 -2.76 -6.41
CA LEU A 42 -5.19 -2.53 -6.26
C LEU A 42 -5.87 -3.84 -5.84
N LEU A 43 -6.67 -3.76 -4.79
CA LEU A 43 -7.44 -4.88 -4.27
C LEU A 43 -8.93 -4.66 -4.54
N GLY A 44 -9.59 -5.72 -4.98
CA GLY A 44 -11.04 -5.82 -5.12
C GLY A 44 -11.68 -6.65 -4.00
N PRO A 45 -12.92 -7.13 -4.22
CA PRO A 45 -13.64 -7.94 -3.23
C PRO A 45 -12.84 -9.17 -2.76
N GLY A 46 -12.92 -9.45 -1.46
CA GLY A 46 -12.16 -10.55 -0.84
C GLY A 46 -10.64 -10.36 -0.90
N ASN A 47 -10.18 -9.10 -0.97
CA ASN A 47 -8.77 -8.73 -1.10
C ASN A 47 -8.07 -9.39 -2.30
N GLN A 48 -8.81 -9.66 -3.37
CA GLN A 48 -8.24 -10.18 -4.61
C GLN A 48 -7.51 -9.07 -5.34
N ILE A 49 -6.30 -9.36 -5.84
CA ILE A 49 -5.56 -8.40 -6.65
C ILE A 49 -6.29 -8.19 -7.98
N THR A 50 -6.69 -6.95 -8.25
CA THR A 50 -7.36 -6.55 -9.50
C THR A 50 -6.43 -5.77 -10.42
N GLY A 51 -5.32 -5.24 -9.90
CA GLY A 51 -4.32 -4.51 -10.67
C GLY A 51 -3.00 -4.36 -9.92
N THR A 52 -1.90 -4.27 -10.67
CA THR A 52 -0.60 -3.88 -10.16
C THR A 52 0.00 -2.87 -11.12
N HIS A 53 0.46 -1.74 -10.59
CA HIS A 53 0.98 -0.63 -11.37
C HIS A 53 2.33 -0.18 -10.80
N GLU A 54 3.27 0.15 -11.69
CA GLU A 54 4.44 0.95 -11.37
C GLU A 54 4.11 2.40 -11.73
N HIS A 55 4.17 3.30 -10.74
CA HIS A 55 3.83 4.69 -10.96
C HIS A 55 5.09 5.54 -11.00
N HIS A 56 5.29 6.33 -12.06
CA HIS A 56 6.36 7.32 -12.07
C HIS A 56 5.97 8.46 -11.13
N MET A 57 6.84 8.81 -10.19
CA MET A 57 6.65 10.00 -9.38
C MET A 57 6.66 11.23 -10.28
N HIS A 58 5.54 11.93 -10.37
CA HIS A 58 5.48 13.24 -11.01
C HIS A 58 5.86 14.29 -9.95
N ALA A 59 6.73 15.22 -10.31
CA ALA A 59 6.95 16.38 -9.45
C ALA A 59 5.60 17.13 -9.29
N PRO A 60 5.29 17.63 -8.07
CA PRO A 60 4.06 18.36 -7.82
C PRO A 60 3.90 19.62 -8.70
#